data_AF-A0A1N7JT31-F1
#
_entry.id   AF-A0A1N7JT31-F1
#
_cell.length_a   1.000
_cell.length_b   1.000
_cell.length_c   1.000
_cell.angle_alpha   90.00
_cell.angle_beta   90.00
_cell.angle_gamma   90.00
#
_symmetry.space_group_name_H-M   'P 1'
#
loop_
_entity.id
_entity.type
_entity.pdbx_description
1 polymer ?
#
loop_
_entity_poly.entity_id
_entity_poly.type
_entity_poly.pdbx_seq_one_letter_code
_entity_poly.pdbx_strand_id
1 'polypeptide(L)'
;MTPDAFLAGAGWQHAAREPITGDASTRRYTRLIRDDGARRILMEDPDGDVALFSRLARYLTGLGLSAPEIHAEAPGLLLLEDLGDALFARRAADAPDQETRLYETAIDALALLHRAPPPDGLDHATPARLAQMTDLAFTHYLPGVTGQTDPVAEQDTVAALSDALMQVNPETRVTILRDFHAENLIWLPERDGARRAGLLDFQDAMVGHPAYDVVSLIEDARRDVSEETRRATIRRYLDRTGTGAAPFEAALAAQGAARNLRILGVFARLAATRGKPHYVDLIPRVWRHLMRDLDHPALSAVKPHVIRALPEPTMPVLKRLKDRCPTP
;
A
#
# COMPACT_ATOMS: atom_id res chain seq x y z
N MET A 1 -27.68 13.89 -6.71
CA MET A 1 -27.68 14.85 -5.58
C MET A 1 -26.40 15.66 -5.68
N THR A 2 -26.42 16.98 -5.50
CA THR A 2 -25.19 17.79 -5.54
C THR A 2 -24.46 17.73 -4.19
N PRO A 3 -23.13 17.97 -4.14
CA PRO A 3 -22.39 18.06 -2.87
C PRO A 3 -23.02 19.06 -1.90
N ASP A 4 -23.48 20.22 -2.38
CA ASP A 4 -24.09 21.25 -1.52
C ASP A 4 -25.41 20.78 -0.88
N ALA A 5 -26.27 20.10 -1.65
CA ALA A 5 -27.52 19.55 -1.12
C ALA A 5 -27.27 18.42 -0.12
N PHE A 6 -26.25 17.59 -0.39
CA PHE A 6 -25.81 16.54 0.52
C PHE A 6 -25.31 17.11 1.85
N LEU A 7 -24.45 18.13 1.80
CA LEU A 7 -23.94 18.80 2.99
C LEU A 7 -25.05 19.51 3.78
N ALA A 8 -26.02 20.13 3.10
CA ALA A 8 -27.18 20.71 3.77
C ALA A 8 -28.01 19.66 4.52
N GLY A 9 -28.24 18.49 3.92
CA GLY A 9 -28.92 17.38 4.57
C GLY A 9 -28.17 16.82 5.78
N ALA A 10 -26.83 16.92 5.78
CA ALA A 10 -25.99 16.46 6.88
C ALA A 10 -25.68 17.55 7.94
N GLY A 11 -26.11 18.80 7.74
CA GLY A 11 -25.82 19.92 8.64
C GLY A 11 -24.41 20.51 8.52
N TRP A 12 -23.80 20.41 7.34
CA TRP A 12 -22.43 20.89 7.01
C TRP A 12 -22.39 21.95 5.91
N GLN A 13 -23.54 22.53 5.52
CA GLN A 13 -23.62 23.49 4.41
C GLN A 13 -22.84 24.79 4.61
N HIS A 14 -22.62 25.21 5.86
CA HIS A 14 -21.91 26.43 6.21
C HIS A 14 -20.44 26.20 6.59
N ALA A 15 -19.96 24.95 6.53
CA ALA A 15 -18.58 24.65 6.87
C ALA A 15 -17.61 25.27 5.85
N ALA A 16 -16.52 25.84 6.34
CA ALA A 16 -15.39 26.22 5.50
C ALA A 16 -14.81 24.99 4.82
N ARG A 17 -14.38 25.13 3.57
CA ARG A 17 -13.92 24.03 2.71
C ARG A 17 -12.45 24.18 2.39
N GLU A 18 -11.66 23.17 2.74
CA GLU A 18 -10.23 23.09 2.48
C GLU A 18 -9.94 21.84 1.62
N PRO A 19 -9.72 22.01 0.30
CA PRO A 19 -9.38 20.89 -0.57
C PRO A 19 -8.07 20.21 -0.12
N ILE A 20 -8.07 18.89 -0.06
CA ILE A 20 -6.87 18.08 0.21
C ILE A 20 -6.32 17.62 -1.13
N THR A 21 -5.09 17.99 -1.44
CA THR A 21 -4.42 17.58 -2.68
C THR A 21 -4.03 16.11 -2.58
N GLY A 22 -4.65 15.25 -3.41
CA GLY A 22 -4.23 13.87 -3.61
C GLY A 22 -3.24 13.76 -4.77
N ASP A 23 -2.18 12.95 -4.63
CA ASP A 23 -1.15 12.82 -5.67
C ASP A 23 -1.68 12.05 -6.91
N ALA A 24 -2.49 11.01 -6.73
CA ALA A 24 -2.88 10.11 -7.84
C ALA A 24 -4.30 9.55 -7.81
N SER A 25 -5.13 9.95 -6.85
CA SER A 25 -6.51 9.44 -6.74
C SER A 25 -7.45 10.17 -7.71
N THR A 26 -8.43 9.44 -8.27
CA THR A 26 -9.58 10.03 -8.96
C THR A 26 -10.58 10.65 -7.98
N ARG A 27 -10.50 10.29 -6.70
CA ARG A 27 -11.34 10.80 -5.62
C ARG A 27 -10.88 12.17 -5.19
N ARG A 28 -11.84 13.04 -4.89
CA ARG A 28 -11.57 14.36 -4.33
C ARG A 28 -11.94 14.36 -2.85
N TYR A 29 -11.00 14.79 -2.02
CA TYR A 29 -11.19 14.94 -0.59
C TYR A 29 -11.19 16.43 -0.23
N THR A 30 -12.18 16.86 0.53
CA THR A 30 -12.29 18.24 1.03
C THR A 30 -12.51 18.20 2.53
N ARG A 31 -11.61 18.79 3.31
CA ARG A 31 -11.82 19.00 4.74
C ARG A 31 -12.87 20.09 4.93
N LEU A 32 -13.82 19.81 5.80
CA LEU A 32 -14.88 20.71 6.21
C LEU A 32 -14.64 21.13 7.66
N ILE A 33 -14.70 22.43 7.93
CA ILE A 33 -14.48 22.99 9.26
C ILE A 33 -15.68 23.87 9.62
N ARG A 34 -16.34 23.54 10.73
CA ARG A 34 -17.42 24.35 11.30
C ARG A 34 -16.87 25.43 12.24
N ASP A 35 -17.69 26.46 12.50
CA ASP A 35 -17.34 27.58 13.39
C ASP A 35 -17.02 27.13 14.84
N ASP A 36 -17.58 26.00 15.27
CA ASP A 36 -17.30 25.37 16.58
C ASP A 36 -16.00 24.53 16.58
N GLY A 37 -15.27 24.49 15.46
CA GLY A 37 -14.03 23.74 15.28
C GLY A 37 -14.23 22.27 14.92
N ALA A 38 -15.48 21.78 14.80
CA ALA A 38 -15.72 20.40 14.36
C ALA A 38 -15.24 20.20 12.91
N ARG A 39 -14.59 19.06 12.65
CA ARG A 39 -14.02 18.72 11.34
C ARG A 39 -14.59 17.44 10.75
N ARG A 40 -14.78 17.41 9.42
CA ARG A 40 -15.16 16.21 8.64
C ARG A 40 -14.45 16.22 7.29
N ILE A 41 -14.41 15.08 6.64
CA ILE A 41 -13.94 14.97 5.25
C ILE A 41 -15.13 14.69 4.34
N LEU A 42 -15.36 15.55 3.35
CA LEU A 42 -16.17 15.22 2.20
C LEU A 42 -15.31 14.43 1.21
N MET A 43 -15.71 13.21 0.91
CA MET A 43 -15.17 12.43 -0.20
C MET A 43 -16.16 12.48 -1.37
N GLU A 44 -15.65 12.87 -2.54
CA GLU A 44 -16.37 12.84 -3.81
C GLU A 44 -15.72 11.79 -4.73
N ASP A 45 -16.50 10.82 -5.18
CA ASP A 45 -16.08 9.74 -6.09
C ASP A 45 -17.21 9.41 -7.06
N PRO A 46 -17.53 10.31 -8.01
CA PRO A 46 -18.73 10.21 -8.84
C PRO A 46 -18.77 8.95 -9.71
N ASP A 47 -17.60 8.42 -10.09
CA ASP A 47 -17.44 7.26 -10.96
C ASP A 47 -17.07 5.98 -10.20
N GLY A 48 -16.90 6.06 -8.86
CA GLY A 48 -16.41 4.96 -8.04
C GLY A 48 -17.45 4.31 -7.14
N ASP A 49 -17.07 3.18 -6.53
CA ASP A 49 -17.92 2.41 -5.61
C ASP A 49 -17.78 2.93 -4.17
N VAL A 50 -18.48 4.01 -3.86
CA VAL A 50 -18.57 4.54 -2.48
C VAL A 50 -19.18 3.53 -1.51
N ALA A 51 -20.01 2.60 -1.98
CA ALA A 51 -20.61 1.59 -1.13
C ALA A 51 -19.57 0.54 -0.68
N LEU A 52 -18.63 0.16 -1.55
CA LEU A 52 -17.48 -0.67 -1.17
C LEU A 52 -16.62 0.01 -0.11
N PHE A 53 -16.27 1.29 -0.31
CA PHE A 53 -15.54 2.08 0.71
C PHE A 53 -16.30 2.05 2.04
N SER A 54 -17.60 2.34 2.01
CA SER A 54 -18.45 2.36 3.20
C SER A 54 -18.51 1.01 3.92
N ARG A 55 -18.66 -0.09 3.17
CA ARG A 55 -18.67 -1.45 3.73
C ARG A 55 -17.34 -1.76 4.41
N LEU A 56 -16.22 -1.44 3.78
CA LEU A 56 -14.88 -1.70 4.33
C LEU A 56 -14.58 -0.83 5.56
N ALA A 57 -14.96 0.45 5.53
CA ALA A 57 -14.79 1.33 6.69
C ALA A 57 -15.58 0.80 7.90
N ARG A 58 -16.84 0.40 7.72
CA ARG A 58 -17.67 -0.21 8.78
C ARG A 58 -17.13 -1.55 9.26
N TYR A 59 -16.60 -2.38 8.36
CA TYR A 59 -15.94 -3.63 8.72
C TYR A 59 -14.72 -3.35 9.62
N LEU A 60 -13.82 -2.45 9.23
CA LEU A 60 -12.63 -2.11 9.99
C LEU A 60 -12.97 -1.51 11.35
N THR A 61 -13.91 -0.56 11.42
CA THR A 61 -14.34 0.02 12.70
C THR A 61 -15.03 -1.01 13.61
N GLY A 62 -15.81 -1.93 13.03
CA GLY A 62 -16.42 -3.06 13.74
C GLY A 62 -15.40 -4.02 14.37
N LEU A 63 -14.19 -4.13 13.82
CA LEU A 63 -13.07 -4.88 14.41
C LEU A 63 -12.34 -4.11 15.53
N GLY A 64 -12.72 -2.87 15.80
CA GLY A 64 -12.00 -1.99 16.71
C GLY A 64 -10.73 -1.39 16.08
N LEU A 65 -10.65 -1.30 14.75
CA LEU A 65 -9.64 -0.53 14.03
C LEU A 65 -10.13 0.89 13.75
N SER A 66 -9.22 1.77 13.32
CA SER A 66 -9.51 3.20 13.12
C SER A 66 -9.58 3.59 11.65
N ALA A 67 -10.54 3.04 10.92
CA ALA A 67 -10.98 3.64 9.65
C ALA A 67 -11.91 4.84 9.94
N PRO A 68 -12.08 5.79 8.99
CA PRO A 68 -12.97 6.93 9.20
C PRO A 68 -14.42 6.49 9.43
N GLU A 69 -15.06 6.99 10.48
CA GLU A 69 -16.50 6.81 10.67
C GLU A 69 -17.30 7.47 9.54
N ILE A 70 -18.43 6.88 9.17
CA ILE A 70 -19.32 7.39 8.12
C ILE A 70 -20.48 8.13 8.77
N HIS A 71 -20.55 9.44 8.58
CA HIS A 71 -21.60 10.29 9.13
C HIS A 71 -22.78 10.48 8.18
N ALA A 72 -22.54 10.46 6.88
CA ALA A 72 -23.59 10.49 5.85
C ALA A 72 -23.09 9.83 4.57
N GLU A 73 -24.00 9.27 3.79
CA GLU A 73 -23.72 8.53 2.56
C GLU A 73 -24.78 8.84 1.49
N ALA A 74 -24.32 9.09 0.27
CA ALA A 74 -25.14 9.23 -0.93
C ALA A 74 -24.35 8.71 -2.15
N PRO A 75 -24.99 8.45 -3.30
CA PRO A 75 -24.27 8.04 -4.50
C PRO A 75 -23.14 9.02 -4.85
N GLY A 76 -21.91 8.51 -4.90
CA GLY A 76 -20.69 9.28 -5.20
C GLY A 76 -20.21 10.22 -4.10
N LEU A 77 -20.84 10.25 -2.92
CA LEU A 77 -20.55 11.20 -1.84
C LEU A 77 -20.54 10.53 -0.47
N LEU A 78 -19.47 10.75 0.30
CA LEU A 78 -19.39 10.35 1.71
C LEU A 78 -19.00 11.54 2.58
N LEU A 79 -19.61 11.63 3.76
CA LEU A 79 -19.17 12.50 4.83
C LEU A 79 -18.50 11.64 5.90
N LEU A 80 -17.20 11.81 6.07
CA LEU A 80 -16.33 10.95 6.86
C LEU A 80 -15.78 11.68 8.09
N GLU A 81 -15.41 10.92 9.11
CA GLU A 81 -14.54 11.40 10.19
C GLU A 81 -13.24 12.00 9.62
N ASP A 82 -12.77 13.10 10.21
CA ASP A 82 -11.44 13.63 9.96
C ASP A 82 -10.45 13.07 10.99
N LEU A 83 -9.62 12.11 10.56
CA LEU A 83 -8.59 11.50 11.40
C LEU A 83 -7.41 12.46 11.68
N GLY A 84 -7.37 13.64 11.07
CA GLY A 84 -6.30 14.62 11.24
C GLY A 84 -5.11 14.40 10.30
N ASP A 85 -3.99 15.06 10.60
CA ASP A 85 -2.86 15.24 9.67
C ASP A 85 -1.55 14.58 10.15
N ALA A 86 -1.62 13.84 11.26
CA ALA A 86 -0.45 13.27 11.92
C ALA A 86 0.05 11.99 11.23
N LEU A 87 0.38 12.09 9.94
CA LEU A 87 0.90 10.97 9.15
C LEU A 87 2.07 10.29 9.85
N PHE A 88 2.05 8.96 9.91
CA PHE A 88 3.16 8.17 10.46
C PHE A 88 4.48 8.54 9.75
N ALA A 89 4.42 8.74 8.43
CA ALA A 89 5.52 9.21 7.60
C ALA A 89 6.23 10.44 8.17
N ARG A 90 5.46 11.51 8.39
CA ARG A 90 5.96 12.79 8.90
C ARG A 90 6.43 12.65 10.34
N ARG A 91 5.67 11.92 11.18
CA ARG A 91 6.05 11.69 12.58
C ARG A 91 7.38 10.95 12.72
N ALA A 92 7.61 9.91 11.92
CA ALA A 92 8.86 9.17 11.91
C ALA A 92 10.04 10.02 11.41
N ALA A 93 9.81 10.92 10.45
CA ALA A 93 10.84 11.84 9.96
C ALA A 93 11.19 12.93 11.00
N ASP A 94 10.18 13.51 11.65
CA ASP A 94 10.35 14.59 12.63
C ASP A 94 10.90 14.08 13.97
N ALA A 95 10.58 12.84 14.34
CA ALA A 95 11.03 12.19 15.58
C ALA A 95 11.46 10.73 15.30
N PRO A 96 12.69 10.51 14.78
CA PRO A 96 13.17 9.18 14.41
C PRO A 96 13.20 8.15 15.56
N ASP A 97 13.34 8.62 16.79
CA ASP A 97 13.26 7.79 18.01
C ASP A 97 11.87 7.18 18.23
N GLN A 98 10.83 7.72 17.58
CA GLN A 98 9.47 7.20 17.63
C GLN A 98 9.13 6.23 16.49
N GLU A 99 10.01 6.06 15.49
CA GLU A 99 9.74 5.22 14.31
C GLU A 99 9.30 3.81 14.72
N THR A 100 10.07 3.15 15.59
CA THR A 100 9.76 1.79 16.04
C THR A 100 8.40 1.72 16.72
N ARG A 101 8.08 2.67 17.61
CA ARG A 101 6.78 2.70 18.30
C ARG A 101 5.60 2.87 17.34
N LEU A 102 5.74 3.72 16.33
CA LEU A 102 4.73 3.92 15.30
C LEU A 102 4.49 2.59 14.56
N TYR A 103 5.56 1.97 14.07
CA TYR A 103 5.47 0.72 13.30
C TYR A 103 4.95 -0.46 14.14
N GLU A 104 5.33 -0.54 15.42
CA GLU A 104 4.77 -1.50 16.36
C GLU A 104 3.25 -1.30 16.60
N THR A 105 2.78 -0.06 16.53
CA THR A 105 1.33 0.24 16.61
C THR A 105 0.63 -0.18 15.33
N ALA A 106 1.21 0.12 14.16
CA ALA A 106 0.65 -0.27 12.87
C ALA A 106 0.55 -1.80 12.74
N ILE A 107 1.57 -2.52 13.18
CA ILE A 107 1.58 -3.98 13.09
C ILE A 107 0.63 -4.64 14.09
N ASP A 108 0.37 -4.02 15.25
CA ASP A 108 -0.71 -4.45 16.15
C ASP A 108 -2.10 -4.33 15.47
N ALA A 109 -2.31 -3.27 14.66
CA ALA A 109 -3.54 -3.10 13.88
C ALA A 109 -3.68 -4.16 12.78
N LEU A 110 -2.61 -4.47 12.04
CA LEU A 110 -2.62 -5.58 11.06
C LEU A 110 -2.84 -6.93 11.73
N ALA A 111 -2.21 -7.19 12.87
CA ALA A 111 -2.41 -8.45 13.60
C ALA A 111 -3.86 -8.61 14.06
N LEU A 112 -4.53 -7.52 14.44
CA LEU A 112 -5.96 -7.53 14.76
C LEU A 112 -6.82 -7.82 13.51
N LEU A 113 -6.53 -7.15 12.38
CA LEU A 113 -7.20 -7.39 11.11
C LEU A 113 -7.06 -8.85 10.65
N HIS A 114 -5.86 -9.41 10.71
CA HIS A 114 -5.55 -10.75 10.20
C HIS A 114 -6.15 -11.88 11.04
N ARG A 115 -6.72 -11.59 12.21
CA ARG A 115 -7.48 -12.55 13.02
C ARG A 115 -8.97 -12.60 12.65
N ALA A 116 -9.47 -11.61 11.94
CA ALA A 116 -10.86 -11.54 11.55
C ALA A 116 -11.09 -12.26 10.20
N PRO A 117 -12.28 -12.86 10.00
CA PRO A 117 -12.65 -13.38 8.70
C PRO A 117 -12.78 -12.23 7.68
N PRO A 118 -12.27 -12.38 6.45
CA PRO A 118 -12.46 -11.36 5.42
C PRO A 118 -13.94 -11.11 5.12
N PRO A 119 -14.34 -9.86 4.79
CA PRO A 119 -15.70 -9.59 4.37
C PRO A 119 -15.99 -10.23 3.01
N ASP A 120 -17.26 -10.60 2.79
CA ASP A 120 -17.71 -11.22 1.54
C ASP A 120 -17.52 -10.28 0.34
N GLY A 121 -17.32 -10.87 -0.83
CA GLY A 121 -17.25 -10.14 -2.11
C GLY A 121 -15.90 -9.48 -2.40
N LEU A 122 -14.88 -9.72 -1.58
CA LEU A 122 -13.51 -9.30 -1.89
C LEU A 122 -12.86 -10.21 -2.93
N ASP A 123 -12.15 -9.57 -3.84
CA ASP A 123 -11.28 -10.21 -4.81
C ASP A 123 -10.14 -10.97 -4.12
N HIS A 124 -9.67 -12.05 -4.74
CA HIS A 124 -8.53 -12.81 -4.25
C HIS A 124 -7.22 -12.39 -4.92
N ALA A 125 -6.20 -12.13 -4.10
CA ALA A 125 -4.81 -11.95 -4.49
C ALA A 125 -4.11 -13.32 -4.54
N THR A 126 -4.50 -14.17 -5.50
CA THR A 126 -3.92 -15.52 -5.66
C THR A 126 -2.45 -15.44 -6.07
N PRO A 127 -1.63 -16.47 -5.80
CA PRO A 127 -0.25 -16.56 -6.27
C PRO A 127 -0.10 -16.23 -7.77
N ALA A 128 -0.94 -16.84 -8.61
CA ALA A 128 -0.94 -16.59 -10.05
C ALA A 128 -1.27 -15.13 -10.39
N ARG A 129 -2.26 -14.53 -9.71
CA ARG A 129 -2.61 -13.11 -9.92
C ARG A 129 -1.47 -12.19 -9.50
N LEU A 130 -0.89 -12.41 -8.33
CA LEU A 130 0.23 -11.59 -7.82
C LEU A 130 1.46 -11.69 -8.72
N ALA A 131 1.80 -12.91 -9.18
CA ALA A 131 2.88 -13.12 -10.12
C ALA A 131 2.60 -12.43 -11.46
N GLN A 132 1.39 -12.57 -12.01
CA GLN A 132 1.02 -11.93 -13.28
C GLN A 132 1.13 -10.41 -13.21
N MET A 133 0.82 -9.77 -12.08
CA MET A 133 0.94 -8.31 -11.91
C MET A 133 2.39 -7.78 -11.94
N THR A 134 3.38 -8.68 -11.98
CA THR A 134 4.79 -8.31 -12.16
C THR A 134 5.18 -8.11 -13.62
N ASP A 135 4.29 -8.42 -14.57
CA ASP A 135 4.39 -8.11 -16.00
C ASP A 135 4.77 -6.64 -16.26
N LEU A 136 4.34 -5.72 -15.40
CA LEU A 136 4.70 -4.31 -15.46
C LEU A 136 6.23 -4.07 -15.46
N ALA A 137 7.01 -4.92 -14.79
CA ALA A 137 8.47 -4.84 -14.84
C ALA A 137 9.01 -5.11 -16.26
N PHE A 138 8.35 -5.98 -17.01
CA PHE A 138 8.76 -6.40 -18.35
C PHE A 138 8.13 -5.55 -19.46
N THR A 139 6.96 -4.98 -19.21
CA THR A 139 6.24 -4.15 -20.18
C THR A 139 6.56 -2.66 -20.04
N HIS A 140 7.09 -2.20 -18.90
CA HIS A 140 7.40 -0.79 -18.67
C HIS A 140 8.84 -0.54 -18.22
N TYR A 141 9.33 -1.24 -17.20
CA TYR A 141 10.70 -1.00 -16.72
C TYR A 141 11.73 -1.48 -17.75
N LEU A 142 11.71 -2.76 -18.14
CA LEU A 142 12.63 -3.35 -19.11
C LEU A 142 12.72 -2.54 -20.42
N PRO A 143 11.63 -2.30 -21.18
CA PRO A 143 11.69 -1.52 -22.42
C PRO A 143 11.99 -0.06 -22.17
N GLY A 144 11.66 0.49 -21.00
CA GLY A 144 12.05 1.83 -20.57
C GLY A 144 13.57 1.97 -20.45
N VAL A 145 14.26 0.91 -20.01
CA VAL A 145 15.71 0.92 -19.76
C VAL A 145 16.57 0.35 -20.89
N THR A 146 16.05 -0.58 -21.70
CA THR A 146 16.80 -1.21 -22.82
C THR A 146 16.28 -0.81 -24.20
N GLY A 147 15.02 -0.37 -24.30
CA GLY A 147 14.33 -0.22 -25.59
C GLY A 147 13.87 -1.55 -26.21
N GLN A 148 13.99 -2.67 -25.49
CA GLN A 148 13.62 -4.01 -25.95
C GLN A 148 12.60 -4.65 -25.00
N THR A 149 11.84 -5.61 -25.52
CA THR A 149 10.98 -6.50 -24.73
C THR A 149 11.56 -7.90 -24.71
N ASP A 150 11.26 -8.67 -23.67
CA ASP A 150 11.63 -10.08 -23.57
C ASP A 150 10.46 -10.89 -23.01
N PRO A 151 9.50 -11.29 -23.87
CA PRO A 151 8.32 -12.03 -23.45
C PRO A 151 8.64 -13.41 -22.84
N VAL A 152 9.76 -14.02 -23.25
CA VAL A 152 10.19 -15.32 -22.71
C VAL A 152 10.70 -15.13 -21.28
N ALA A 153 11.53 -14.13 -21.03
CA ALA A 153 11.99 -13.83 -19.68
C ALA A 153 10.84 -13.38 -18.76
N GLU A 154 9.85 -12.65 -19.28
CA GLU A 154 8.62 -12.33 -18.56
C GLU A 154 7.90 -13.61 -18.13
N GLN A 155 7.58 -14.49 -19.08
CA GLN A 155 6.88 -15.74 -18.82
C GLN A 155 7.62 -16.62 -17.82
N ASP A 156 8.94 -16.81 -18.00
CA ASP A 156 9.80 -17.58 -17.09
C ASP A 156 9.76 -16.99 -15.67
N THR A 157 9.88 -15.66 -15.53
CA THR A 157 9.90 -14.99 -14.22
C THR A 157 8.55 -15.09 -13.54
N VAL A 158 7.46 -14.84 -14.27
CA VAL A 158 6.09 -14.94 -13.74
C VAL A 158 5.79 -16.37 -13.28
N ALA A 159 6.18 -17.38 -14.05
CA ALA A 159 6.00 -18.78 -13.68
C ALA A 159 6.79 -19.13 -12.41
N ALA A 160 8.09 -18.82 -12.36
CA ALA A 160 8.93 -19.10 -11.20
C ALA A 160 8.43 -18.40 -9.93
N LEU A 161 7.96 -17.15 -10.06
CA LEU A 161 7.40 -16.39 -8.94
C LEU A 161 6.05 -16.94 -8.48
N SER A 162 5.19 -17.36 -9.42
CA SER A 162 3.92 -18.02 -9.09
C SER A 162 4.15 -19.30 -8.28
N ASP A 163 5.13 -20.11 -8.67
CA ASP A 163 5.51 -21.34 -7.95
C ASP A 163 6.05 -21.02 -6.55
N ALA A 164 6.94 -20.03 -6.43
CA ALA A 164 7.46 -19.61 -5.12
C ALA A 164 6.37 -19.09 -4.19
N LEU A 165 5.43 -18.28 -4.72
CA LEU A 165 4.27 -17.79 -3.97
C LEU A 165 3.33 -18.93 -3.54
N MET A 166 3.17 -19.95 -4.38
CA MET A 166 2.36 -21.13 -4.07
C MET A 166 2.99 -21.97 -2.96
N GLN A 167 4.32 -22.09 -2.94
CA GLN A 167 5.06 -22.85 -1.93
C GLN A 167 4.99 -22.23 -0.52
N VAL A 168 4.92 -20.90 -0.42
CA VAL A 168 4.98 -20.23 0.88
C VAL A 168 3.63 -20.10 1.60
N ASN A 169 2.48 -20.21 0.91
CA ASN A 169 1.18 -20.47 1.57
C ASN A 169 -0.05 -20.51 0.63
N PRO A 170 -0.79 -21.62 0.55
CA PRO A 170 -2.14 -21.65 -0.03
C PRO A 170 -3.29 -21.38 0.98
N GLU A 171 -3.04 -21.43 2.30
CA GLU A 171 -4.10 -21.61 3.31
C GLU A 171 -4.45 -20.38 4.17
N THR A 172 -3.58 -19.38 4.28
CA THR A 172 -3.89 -18.14 5.03
C THR A 172 -4.51 -17.08 4.12
N ARG A 173 -5.83 -16.94 4.22
CA ARG A 173 -6.65 -15.98 3.47
C ARG A 173 -7.20 -14.90 4.42
N VAL A 174 -6.44 -13.83 4.61
CA VAL A 174 -6.83 -12.68 5.45
C VAL A 174 -7.19 -11.49 4.58
N THR A 175 -7.87 -10.49 5.15
CA THR A 175 -8.00 -9.19 4.50
C THR A 175 -6.63 -8.53 4.41
N ILE A 176 -6.20 -8.19 3.20
CA ILE A 176 -5.04 -7.34 2.93
C ILE A 176 -5.56 -6.00 2.37
N LEU A 177 -5.09 -4.89 2.91
CA LEU A 177 -5.45 -3.53 2.49
C LEU A 177 -4.63 -3.06 1.29
N ARG A 178 -3.50 -3.73 1.02
CA ARG A 178 -2.57 -3.54 -0.09
C ARG A 178 -1.74 -2.26 -0.06
N ASP A 179 -2.32 -1.15 0.35
CA ASP A 179 -1.63 0.14 0.50
C ASP A 179 -1.36 0.50 1.97
N PHE A 180 -1.07 -0.53 2.79
CA PHE A 180 -0.71 -0.40 4.20
C PHE A 180 0.74 0.07 4.39
N HIS A 181 0.97 1.37 4.28
CA HIS A 181 2.27 2.00 4.48
C HIS A 181 2.14 3.35 5.19
N ALA A 182 3.22 3.90 5.72
CA ALA A 182 3.10 5.03 6.65
C ALA A 182 2.67 6.39 6.05
N GLU A 183 2.55 6.53 4.72
CA GLU A 183 1.80 7.66 4.10
C GLU A 183 0.27 7.49 4.17
N ASN A 184 -0.23 6.29 4.46
CA ASN A 184 -1.66 5.96 4.55
C ASN A 184 -2.07 5.62 5.99
N LEU A 185 -1.23 5.99 6.96
CA LEU A 185 -1.47 5.78 8.39
C LEU A 185 -1.42 7.11 9.14
N ILE A 186 -2.42 7.36 9.98
CA ILE A 186 -2.53 8.56 10.81
C ILE A 186 -2.32 8.19 12.28
N TRP A 187 -1.42 8.90 12.96
CA TRP A 187 -1.17 8.73 14.39
C TRP A 187 -2.25 9.43 15.20
N LEU A 188 -2.99 8.64 15.99
CA LEU A 188 -4.12 9.06 16.83
C LEU A 188 -3.75 8.88 18.32
N PRO A 189 -2.91 9.76 18.90
CA PRO A 189 -2.34 9.58 20.24
C PRO A 189 -3.37 9.53 21.37
N GLU A 190 -4.57 10.03 21.14
CA GLU A 190 -5.69 10.01 22.07
C GLU A 190 -6.47 8.69 22.10
N ARG A 191 -6.28 7.82 21.08
CA ARG A 191 -6.88 6.47 21.04
C ARG A 191 -5.97 5.46 21.76
N ASP A 192 -6.45 4.23 21.98
CA ASP A 192 -5.69 3.18 22.69
C ASP A 192 -5.29 2.01 21.82
N GLY A 193 -4.12 1.42 22.10
CA GLY A 193 -3.59 0.25 21.42
C GLY A 193 -3.54 0.41 19.89
N ALA A 194 -4.01 -0.60 19.17
CA ALA A 194 -4.08 -0.61 17.71
C ALA A 194 -4.90 0.56 17.12
N ARG A 195 -5.86 1.13 17.87
CA ARG A 195 -6.65 2.29 17.42
C ARG A 195 -5.84 3.57 17.28
N ARG A 196 -4.59 3.59 17.77
CA ARG A 196 -3.67 4.71 17.52
C ARG A 196 -3.19 4.77 16.06
N ALA A 197 -3.41 3.70 15.28
CA ALA A 197 -3.18 3.68 13.84
C ALA A 197 -4.50 3.92 13.08
N GLY A 198 -4.73 5.17 12.68
CA GLY A 198 -5.76 5.56 11.73
C GLY A 198 -5.44 5.01 10.34
N LEU A 199 -6.42 4.39 9.69
CA LEU A 199 -6.28 3.70 8.41
C LEU A 199 -6.89 4.53 7.29
N LEU A 200 -6.09 4.81 6.26
CA LEU A 200 -6.54 5.42 5.02
C LEU A 200 -6.37 4.43 3.86
N ASP A 201 -7.00 4.74 2.71
CA ASP A 201 -6.72 4.10 1.41
C ASP A 201 -6.85 2.56 1.41
N PHE A 202 -7.93 2.04 1.99
CA PHE A 202 -8.19 0.60 2.16
C PHE A 202 -9.19 0.02 1.16
N GLN A 203 -9.71 0.82 0.23
CA GLN A 203 -10.78 0.40 -0.69
C GLN A 203 -10.35 -0.61 -1.75
N ASP A 204 -9.04 -0.75 -1.98
CA ASP A 204 -8.47 -1.75 -2.88
C ASP A 204 -8.19 -3.09 -2.17
N ALA A 205 -8.80 -3.28 -0.99
CA ALA A 205 -8.62 -4.48 -0.17
C ALA A 205 -8.97 -5.77 -0.93
N MET A 206 -8.23 -6.82 -0.61
CA MET A 206 -8.39 -8.15 -1.19
C MET A 206 -8.29 -9.21 -0.09
N VAL A 207 -8.63 -10.45 -0.44
CA VAL A 207 -8.26 -11.62 0.33
C VAL A 207 -6.89 -12.09 -0.15
N GLY A 208 -5.91 -12.18 0.75
CA GLY A 208 -4.54 -12.54 0.40
C GLY A 208 -3.71 -13.04 1.58
N HIS A 209 -2.40 -13.12 1.35
CA HIS A 209 -1.45 -13.59 2.35
C HIS A 209 -1.15 -12.49 3.38
N PRO A 210 -1.11 -12.79 4.70
CA PRO A 210 -0.87 -11.78 5.74
C PRO A 210 0.47 -11.03 5.58
N ALA A 211 1.49 -11.67 5.01
CA ALA A 211 2.77 -11.03 4.78
C ALA A 211 2.71 -9.85 3.78
N TYR A 212 1.67 -9.75 2.94
CA TYR A 212 1.56 -8.70 1.91
C TYR A 212 1.63 -7.29 2.50
N ASP A 213 0.78 -7.01 3.49
CA ASP A 213 0.73 -5.70 4.13
C ASP A 213 1.90 -5.48 5.10
N VAL A 214 2.44 -6.55 5.69
CA VAL A 214 3.64 -6.46 6.52
C VAL A 214 4.83 -6.00 5.67
N VAL A 215 5.01 -6.58 4.48
CA VAL A 215 5.99 -6.10 3.49
C VAL A 215 5.70 -4.65 3.11
N SER A 216 4.44 -4.31 2.82
CA SER A 216 4.07 -2.95 2.39
C SER A 216 4.49 -1.88 3.41
N LEU A 217 4.42 -2.23 4.70
CA LEU A 217 4.86 -1.38 5.80
C LEU A 217 6.39 -1.27 5.90
N ILE A 218 7.08 -2.42 5.97
CA ILE A 218 8.53 -2.46 6.28
C ILE A 218 9.44 -2.24 5.08
N GLU A 219 8.89 -2.31 3.87
CA GLU A 219 9.57 -2.09 2.58
C GLU A 219 8.89 -0.96 1.81
N ASP A 220 8.60 0.13 2.51
CA ASP A 220 8.03 1.30 1.88
C ASP A 220 9.06 1.95 0.95
N ALA A 221 8.77 1.95 -0.35
CA ALA A 221 9.61 2.58 -1.36
C ALA A 221 9.84 4.09 -1.12
N ARG A 222 8.98 4.75 -0.33
CA ARG A 222 8.99 6.20 -0.11
C ARG A 222 9.88 6.63 1.05
N ARG A 223 10.19 5.73 1.99
CA ARG A 223 11.08 6.05 3.13
C ARG A 223 12.03 4.92 3.47
N ASP A 224 13.11 5.27 4.17
CA ASP A 224 14.08 4.27 4.62
C ASP A 224 13.71 3.80 6.03
N VAL A 225 13.02 2.66 6.12
CA VAL A 225 12.67 2.05 7.41
C VAL A 225 13.91 1.43 8.01
N SER A 226 14.26 1.82 9.24
CA SER A 226 15.48 1.31 9.88
C SER A 226 15.45 -0.22 10.05
N GLU A 227 16.62 -0.85 10.02
CA GLU A 227 16.77 -2.29 10.27
C GLU A 227 16.20 -2.70 11.64
N GLU A 228 16.40 -1.85 12.65
CA GLU A 228 15.87 -2.02 13.99
C GLU A 228 14.34 -2.04 13.98
N THR A 229 13.71 -1.01 13.40
CA THR A 229 12.25 -0.94 13.26
C THR A 229 11.71 -2.12 12.49
N ARG A 230 12.31 -2.51 11.35
CA ARG A 230 11.86 -3.67 10.58
C ARG A 230 11.85 -4.94 11.43
N ARG A 231 12.97 -5.22 12.12
CA ARG A 231 13.10 -6.42 12.96
C ARG A 231 12.12 -6.42 14.13
N ALA A 232 11.94 -5.28 14.80
CA ALA A 232 10.97 -5.12 15.89
C ALA A 232 9.54 -5.36 15.39
N THR A 233 9.19 -4.80 14.23
CA THR A 233 7.88 -4.94 13.59
C THR A 233 7.57 -6.39 13.25
N ILE A 234 8.48 -7.11 12.59
CA ILE A 234 8.32 -8.53 12.25
C ILE A 234 8.14 -9.35 13.53
N ARG A 235 9.03 -9.18 14.51
CA ARG A 235 8.97 -9.91 15.78
C ARG A 235 7.63 -9.70 16.48
N ARG A 236 7.18 -8.45 16.58
CA ARG A 236 5.90 -8.12 17.20
C ARG A 236 4.73 -8.76 16.46
N TYR A 237 4.75 -8.80 15.13
CA TYR A 237 3.72 -9.51 14.35
C TYR A 237 3.66 -10.99 14.74
N LEU A 238 4.82 -11.67 14.73
CA LEU A 238 4.93 -13.09 15.08
C LEU A 238 4.45 -13.35 16.52
N ASP A 239 4.82 -12.51 17.47
CA ASP A 239 4.37 -12.63 18.87
C ASP A 239 2.85 -12.45 19.00
N ARG A 240 2.26 -11.55 18.20
CA ARG A 240 0.81 -11.33 18.19
C ARG A 240 0.06 -12.46 17.52
N THR A 241 0.57 -13.07 16.45
CA THR A 241 -0.18 -14.08 15.69
C THR A 241 0.16 -15.50 16.07
N GLY A 242 1.27 -15.73 16.76
CA GLY A 242 1.82 -17.07 17.00
C GLY A 242 2.35 -17.74 15.74
N THR A 243 2.54 -17.00 14.64
CA THR A 243 3.06 -17.54 13.39
C THR A 243 4.54 -17.95 13.57
N GLY A 244 4.94 -19.07 12.96
CA GLY A 244 6.34 -19.50 12.97
C GLY A 244 7.24 -18.54 12.19
N ALA A 245 8.40 -18.20 12.75
CA ALA A 245 9.31 -17.23 12.14
C ALA A 245 9.81 -17.64 10.75
N ALA A 246 10.42 -18.83 10.63
CA ALA A 246 11.00 -19.30 9.36
C ALA A 246 10.01 -19.36 8.18
N PRO A 247 8.80 -19.95 8.29
CA PRO A 247 7.84 -19.94 7.18
C PRO A 247 7.35 -18.52 6.87
N PHE A 248 7.23 -17.65 7.88
CA PHE A 248 6.81 -16.27 7.65
C PHE A 248 7.90 -15.43 6.97
N GLU A 249 9.18 -15.64 7.29
CA GLU A 249 10.31 -15.00 6.61
C GLU A 249 10.37 -15.39 5.12
N ALA A 250 10.14 -16.67 4.81
CA ALA A 250 10.01 -17.12 3.42
C ALA A 250 8.83 -16.44 2.70
N ALA A 251 7.69 -16.30 3.38
CA ALA A 251 6.53 -15.61 2.83
C ALA A 251 6.75 -14.10 2.66
N LEU A 252 7.44 -13.44 3.59
CA LEU A 252 7.84 -12.03 3.46
C LEU A 252 8.72 -11.85 2.22
N ALA A 253 9.71 -12.72 2.01
CA ALA A 253 10.57 -12.65 0.83
C ALA A 253 9.76 -12.83 -0.48
N ALA A 254 8.91 -13.85 -0.58
CA ALA A 254 8.13 -14.09 -1.80
C ALA A 254 7.13 -12.96 -2.10
N GLN A 255 6.41 -12.47 -1.08
CA GLN A 255 5.48 -11.35 -1.24
C GLN A 255 6.22 -10.04 -1.52
N GLY A 256 7.39 -9.83 -0.90
CA GLY A 256 8.32 -8.73 -1.15
C GLY A 256 8.78 -8.68 -2.58
N ALA A 257 9.33 -9.78 -3.10
CA ALA A 257 9.80 -9.85 -4.47
C ALA A 257 8.67 -9.55 -5.48
N ALA A 258 7.48 -10.14 -5.28
CA ALA A 258 6.33 -9.88 -6.13
C ALA A 258 5.91 -8.40 -6.11
N ARG A 259 5.81 -7.80 -4.91
CA ARG A 259 5.43 -6.41 -4.74
C ARG A 259 6.47 -5.46 -5.32
N ASN A 260 7.75 -5.67 -5.04
CA ASN A 260 8.84 -4.82 -5.50
C ASN A 260 8.99 -4.88 -7.02
N LEU A 261 8.88 -6.07 -7.66
CA LEU A 261 8.85 -6.18 -9.12
C LEU A 261 7.70 -5.39 -9.73
N ARG A 262 6.49 -5.52 -9.19
CA ARG A 262 5.34 -4.74 -9.64
C ARG A 262 5.59 -3.24 -9.48
N ILE A 263 6.14 -2.78 -8.35
CA ILE A 263 6.42 -1.36 -8.10
C ILE A 263 7.44 -0.80 -9.09
N LEU A 264 8.50 -1.54 -9.44
CA LEU A 264 9.46 -1.13 -10.46
C LEU A 264 8.75 -0.78 -11.78
N GLY A 265 7.87 -1.67 -12.22
CA GLY A 265 7.04 -1.47 -13.41
C GLY A 265 6.08 -0.29 -13.29
N VAL A 266 5.40 -0.16 -12.16
CA VAL A 266 4.46 0.95 -11.88
C VAL A 266 5.18 2.30 -11.92
N PHE A 267 6.34 2.43 -11.28
CA PHE A 267 7.09 3.68 -11.26
C PHE A 267 7.64 4.05 -12.64
N ALA A 268 8.15 3.06 -13.39
CA ALA A 268 8.54 3.26 -14.79
C ALA A 268 7.34 3.72 -15.65
N ARG A 269 6.16 3.11 -15.47
CA ARG A 269 4.92 3.49 -16.17
C ARG A 269 4.47 4.90 -15.81
N LEU A 270 4.47 5.26 -14.52
CA LEU A 270 4.08 6.60 -14.07
C LEU A 270 4.97 7.69 -14.66
N ALA A 271 6.28 7.44 -14.71
CA ALA A 271 7.21 8.34 -15.39
C ALA A 271 6.89 8.42 -16.89
N ALA A 272 6.81 7.29 -17.59
CA ALA A 272 6.66 7.27 -19.06
C ALA A 272 5.29 7.74 -19.57
N THR A 273 4.22 7.57 -18.79
CA THR A 273 2.84 7.80 -19.28
C THR A 273 2.11 8.95 -18.58
N ARG A 274 2.55 9.35 -17.39
CA ARG A 274 1.85 10.35 -16.56
C ARG A 274 2.71 11.57 -16.22
N GLY A 275 3.90 11.71 -16.80
CA GLY A 275 4.75 12.89 -16.57
C GLY A 275 5.26 13.01 -15.14
N LYS A 276 5.42 11.88 -14.41
CA LYS A 276 5.81 11.88 -13.00
C LYS A 276 7.25 11.34 -12.79
N PRO A 277 8.29 12.11 -13.12
CA PRO A 277 9.68 11.62 -13.11
C PRO A 277 10.24 11.36 -11.71
N HIS A 278 9.66 11.97 -10.66
CA HIS A 278 10.11 11.79 -9.27
C HIS A 278 9.92 10.34 -8.77
N TYR A 279 9.01 9.56 -9.35
CA TYR A 279 8.89 8.12 -9.01
C TYR A 279 10.12 7.31 -9.44
N VAL A 280 10.86 7.77 -10.46
CA VAL A 280 12.13 7.14 -10.86
C VAL A 280 13.18 7.26 -9.75
N ASP A 281 13.13 8.32 -8.94
CA ASP A 281 14.07 8.52 -7.83
C ASP A 281 13.88 7.50 -6.70
N LEU A 282 12.72 6.84 -6.64
CA LEU A 282 12.41 5.80 -5.66
C LEU A 282 12.87 4.39 -6.10
N ILE A 283 13.10 4.18 -7.40
CA ILE A 283 13.46 2.88 -8.00
C ILE A 283 14.70 2.24 -7.34
N PRO A 284 15.80 2.96 -7.03
CA PRO A 284 16.95 2.36 -6.38
C PRO A 284 16.62 1.70 -5.04
N ARG A 285 15.69 2.28 -4.26
CA ARG A 285 15.25 1.68 -3.00
C ARG A 285 14.44 0.41 -3.23
N VAL A 286 13.50 0.45 -4.17
CA VAL A 286 12.69 -0.73 -4.56
C VAL A 286 13.59 -1.88 -5.02
N TRP A 287 14.63 -1.58 -5.80
CA TRP A 287 15.59 -2.58 -6.24
C TRP A 287 16.38 -3.20 -5.09
N ARG A 288 16.82 -2.40 -4.10
CA ARG A 288 17.49 -2.94 -2.91
C ARG A 288 16.58 -3.88 -2.12
N HIS A 289 15.31 -3.55 -1.95
CA HIS A 289 14.34 -4.45 -1.31
C HIS A 289 14.18 -5.75 -2.12
N LEU A 290 13.98 -5.64 -3.44
CA LEU A 290 13.90 -6.80 -4.33
C LEU A 290 15.14 -7.70 -4.24
N MET A 291 16.35 -7.14 -4.23
CA MET A 291 17.58 -7.95 -4.12
C MET A 291 17.66 -8.66 -2.77
N ARG A 292 17.31 -7.97 -1.67
CA ARG A 292 17.23 -8.60 -0.33
C ARG A 292 16.25 -9.76 -0.31
N ASP A 293 15.09 -9.60 -0.93
CA ASP A 293 14.07 -10.65 -0.97
C ASP A 293 14.54 -11.85 -1.79
N LEU A 294 15.13 -11.59 -2.96
CA LEU A 294 15.67 -12.62 -3.85
C LEU A 294 16.87 -13.36 -3.25
N ASP A 295 17.59 -12.78 -2.29
CA ASP A 295 18.65 -13.44 -1.54
C ASP A 295 18.14 -14.51 -0.57
N HIS A 296 16.83 -14.52 -0.27
CA HIS A 296 16.24 -15.56 0.57
C HIS A 296 16.24 -16.92 -0.15
N PRO A 297 16.60 -18.05 0.51
CA PRO A 297 16.68 -19.37 -0.12
C PRO A 297 15.39 -19.83 -0.82
N ALA A 298 14.22 -19.43 -0.31
CA ALA A 298 12.92 -19.74 -0.93
C ALA A 298 12.78 -19.17 -2.37
N LEU A 299 13.58 -18.16 -2.74
CA LEU A 299 13.56 -17.54 -4.07
C LEU A 299 14.76 -17.93 -4.93
N SER A 300 15.48 -19.01 -4.60
CA SER A 300 16.63 -19.47 -5.38
C SER A 300 16.29 -19.79 -6.84
N ALA A 301 15.06 -20.22 -7.11
CA ALA A 301 14.55 -20.47 -8.47
C ALA A 301 14.16 -19.17 -9.19
N VAL A 302 13.73 -18.12 -8.47
CA VAL A 302 13.26 -16.86 -9.07
C VAL A 302 14.41 -15.91 -9.41
N LYS A 303 15.40 -15.81 -8.51
CA LYS A 303 16.52 -14.85 -8.60
C LYS A 303 17.24 -14.88 -9.96
N PRO A 304 17.60 -16.04 -10.55
CA PRO A 304 18.31 -16.07 -11.82
C PRO A 304 17.50 -15.46 -12.98
N HIS A 305 16.19 -15.67 -13.00
CA HIS A 305 15.33 -15.11 -14.05
C HIS A 305 15.29 -13.58 -13.96
N VAL A 306 15.13 -13.03 -12.74
CA VAL A 306 15.11 -11.58 -12.52
C VAL A 306 16.44 -10.93 -12.89
N ILE A 307 17.58 -11.46 -12.39
CA ILE A 307 18.91 -10.88 -12.65
C ILE A 307 19.27 -10.91 -14.13
N ARG A 308 18.90 -12.00 -14.83
CA ARG A 308 19.13 -12.12 -16.27
C ARG A 308 18.32 -11.09 -17.07
N ALA A 309 17.08 -10.86 -16.66
CA ALA A 309 16.12 -10.12 -17.47
C ALA A 309 16.11 -8.61 -17.19
N LEU A 310 16.22 -8.19 -15.94
CA LEU A 310 16.00 -6.80 -15.54
C LEU A 310 17.33 -6.12 -15.19
N PRO A 311 17.71 -5.04 -15.90
CA PRO A 311 18.94 -4.30 -15.58
C PRO A 311 18.88 -3.62 -14.22
N GLU A 312 20.00 -3.60 -13.52
CA GLU A 312 20.17 -2.83 -12.28
C GLU A 312 19.95 -1.32 -12.54
N PRO A 313 19.22 -0.60 -11.67
CA PRO A 313 18.91 0.83 -11.83
C PRO A 313 20.09 1.74 -11.50
N THR A 314 21.17 1.60 -12.26
CA THR A 314 22.31 2.52 -12.24
C THR A 314 21.91 3.93 -12.69
N MET A 315 22.72 4.94 -12.39
CA MET A 315 22.44 6.33 -12.82
C MET A 315 22.14 6.47 -14.33
N PRO A 316 22.88 5.82 -15.26
CA PRO A 316 22.54 5.84 -16.69
C PRO A 316 21.19 5.20 -17.00
N VAL A 317 20.81 4.14 -16.28
CA VAL A 317 19.52 3.45 -16.43
C VAL A 317 18.36 4.35 -16.00
N LEU A 318 18.48 4.96 -14.82
CA LEU A 318 17.48 5.90 -14.29
C LEU A 318 17.31 7.12 -15.20
N LYS A 319 18.41 7.64 -15.75
CA LYS A 319 18.36 8.74 -16.72
C LYS A 319 17.53 8.38 -17.95
N ARG A 320 17.68 7.17 -18.50
CA ARG A 320 16.87 6.72 -19.65
C ARG A 320 15.37 6.66 -19.34
N LEU A 321 14.99 6.29 -18.12
CA LEU A 321 13.59 6.32 -17.69
C LEU A 321 13.05 7.76 -17.60
N LYS A 322 13.85 8.68 -17.05
CA LYS A 322 13.47 10.11 -16.95
C LYS A 322 13.41 10.80 -18.31
N ASP A 323 14.36 10.52 -19.21
CA ASP A 323 14.41 11.12 -20.54
C ASP A 323 13.19 10.74 -21.41
N ARG A 324 12.52 9.63 -21.09
CA ARG A 324 11.28 9.17 -21.74
C ARG A 324 10.02 9.74 -21.11
N CYS A 325 10.15 10.47 -20.00
CA CYS A 325 9.03 11.12 -19.35
C CYS A 325 8.48 12.21 -20.28
N PRO A 326 7.18 12.21 -20.63
CA PRO A 326 6.60 13.34 -21.33
C PRO A 326 6.73 14.55 -20.40
N THR A 327 7.54 15.52 -20.79
CA THR A 327 7.72 16.77 -20.05
C THR A 327 6.34 17.38 -19.77
N PRO A 328 6.08 17.91 -18.57
CA PRO A 328 4.89 18.72 -18.32
C PRO A 328 4.73 19.87 -19.32
#